data_AF-A0A445HP98-F1
#
_entry.id   AF-A0A445HP98-F1
#
_cell.length_a   1.000
_cell.length_b   1.000
_cell.length_c   1.000
_cell.angle_alpha   90.00
_cell.angle_beta   90.00
_cell.angle_gamma   90.00
#
_symmetry.space_group_name_H-M   'P 1'
#
loop_
_entity.id
_entity.type
_entity.pdbx_description
1 polymer ?
#
loop_
_entity_poly.entity_id
_entity_poly.type
_entity_poly.pdbx_seq_one_letter_code
_entity_poly.pdbx_strand_id
1 'polypeptide(L)'
;MVGDCKPTMKPPSSMLKCNLDAAIFSNNNYFGISFYTRNENGDFIRVKTSNFNGVPRPHEAEAWALYHAIQWTPQLAYQNIILESDCKTIVYNITRRIHKCIK
;
A
#
# COMPACT_ATOMS: atom_id res chain seq x y z
N MET A 1 10.57 8.81 7.77
CA MET A 1 9.37 7.95 7.89
C MET A 1 9.83 6.61 8.42
N VAL A 2 9.71 6.40 9.73
CA VAL A 2 9.79 5.06 10.32
C VAL A 2 8.33 4.74 10.61
N GLY A 3 7.64 4.17 9.63
CA GLY A 3 6.32 3.60 9.86
C GLY A 3 6.50 2.42 10.82
N ASP A 4 5.65 2.33 11.84
CA ASP A 4 5.67 1.24 12.79
C ASP A 4 5.70 -0.10 12.04
N CYS A 5 6.81 -0.84 12.15
CA CYS A 5 6.89 -2.21 11.66
C CYS A 5 6.01 -3.08 12.54
N LYS A 6 4.68 -3.09 12.29
CA LYS A 6 3.81 -4.15 12.78
C LYS A 6 4.46 -5.49 12.42
N PRO A 7 4.51 -6.48 13.32
CA PRO A 7 5.09 -7.78 13.00
C PRO A 7 4.33 -8.38 11.83
N THR A 8 4.95 -8.36 10.66
CA THR A 8 4.33 -8.81 9.41
C THR A 8 4.32 -10.34 9.41
N MET A 9 3.13 -10.94 9.38
CA MET A 9 3.01 -12.37 9.09
C MET A 9 3.65 -12.68 7.74
N LYS A 10 4.47 -13.74 7.70
CA LYS A 10 5.09 -14.23 6.47
C LYS A 10 4.00 -14.52 5.43
N PRO A 11 4.17 -14.11 4.15
CA PRO A 11 3.23 -14.49 3.11
C PRO A 11 3.25 -16.01 2.87
N PRO A 12 2.18 -16.57 2.26
CA PRO A 12 2.21 -17.94 1.77
C PRO A 12 3.39 -18.18 0.81
N SER A 13 3.80 -19.43 0.67
CA SER A 13 4.87 -19.81 -0.27
C SER A 13 4.57 -19.34 -1.69
N SER A 14 5.62 -18.93 -2.40
CA SER A 14 5.62 -18.39 -3.75
C SER A 14 4.82 -17.08 -3.90
N MET A 15 4.58 -16.36 -2.81
CA MET A 15 3.94 -15.04 -2.83
C MET A 15 4.87 -13.95 -2.31
N LEU A 16 4.75 -12.78 -2.91
CA LEU A 16 5.34 -11.55 -2.40
C LEU A 16 4.26 -10.78 -1.62
N LYS A 17 4.56 -10.32 -0.41
CA LYS A 17 3.71 -9.36 0.30
C LYS A 17 4.22 -7.96 0.05
N CYS A 18 3.34 -7.00 -0.21
CA CYS A 18 3.62 -5.58 -0.31
C CYS A 18 2.80 -4.82 0.73
N ASN A 19 3.45 -4.30 1.76
CA ASN A 19 2.83 -3.47 2.79
C ASN A 19 2.83 -2.01 2.35
N LEU A 20 1.71 -1.32 2.55
CA LEU A 20 1.45 0.05 2.15
C LEU A 20 1.23 0.91 3.39
N ASP A 21 1.70 2.16 3.34
CA ASP A 21 1.50 3.14 4.40
C ASP A 21 1.59 4.57 3.82
N ALA A 22 0.92 5.52 4.47
CA ALA A 22 1.01 6.92 4.12
C ALA A 22 1.07 7.83 5.35
N ALA A 23 1.87 8.90 5.25
CA ALA A 23 2.04 9.89 6.31
C ALA A 23 1.70 11.29 5.80
N ILE A 24 0.91 12.03 6.57
CA ILE A 24 0.50 13.40 6.23
C ILE A 24 1.29 14.39 7.09
N PHE A 25 1.92 15.37 6.44
CA PHE A 25 2.70 16.43 7.08
C PHE A 25 1.98 17.77 6.87
N SER A 26 0.85 17.96 7.55
CA SER A 26 -0.06 19.10 7.35
C SER A 26 0.63 20.46 7.50
N ASN A 27 1.57 20.59 8.43
CA ASN A 27 2.31 21.82 8.68
C ASN A 27 3.24 22.21 7.52
N ASN A 28 3.58 21.24 6.66
CA ASN A 28 4.48 21.43 5.53
C ASN A 28 3.76 21.31 4.17
N ASN A 29 2.43 21.16 4.17
CA ASN A 29 1.60 21.03 2.98
C ASN A 29 2.05 19.91 2.01
N TYR A 30 2.45 18.76 2.56
CA TYR A 30 2.74 17.58 1.76
C TYR A 30 2.33 16.30 2.50
N PHE A 31 2.24 15.21 1.75
CA PHE A 31 2.11 13.85 2.28
C PHE A 31 3.12 12.93 1.60
N GLY A 32 3.53 11.90 2.32
CA GLY A 32 4.40 10.85 1.82
C GLY A 32 3.63 9.54 1.73
N ILE A 33 3.96 8.74 0.73
CA ILE A 33 3.57 7.33 0.66
C ILE A 33 4.81 6.46 0.78
N SER A 34 4.64 5.28 1.35
CA SER A 34 5.67 4.26 1.36
C SER A 34 5.05 2.89 1.15
N PHE A 35 5.78 2.02 0.46
CA PHE A 35 5.43 0.62 0.40
C PHE A 35 6.65 -0.25 0.23
N TYR A 36 6.65 -1.40 0.89
CA TYR A 36 7.76 -2.32 0.88
C TYR A 36 7.31 -3.75 0.71
N THR A 37 8.18 -4.57 0.12
CA THR A 37 7.90 -5.96 -0.18
C THR A 37 8.70 -6.93 0.68
N ARG A 38 8.09 -8.08 0.99
CA ARG A 38 8.71 -9.22 1.66
C ARG A 38 8.46 -10.52 0.92
N ASN A 39 9.45 -11.42 0.92
CA ASN A 39 9.30 -12.77 0.37
C ASN A 39 8.64 -13.73 1.39
N GLU A 40 8.45 -14.98 0.98
CA GLU A 40 7.92 -16.08 1.80
C GLU A 40 8.71 -16.38 3.09
N ASN A 41 10.01 -16.06 3.12
CA ASN A 41 10.84 -16.21 4.32
C ASN A 41 10.60 -15.08 5.34
N GLY A 42 9.93 -13.99 4.92
CA GLY A 42 9.76 -12.76 5.68
C GLY A 42 10.85 -11.72 5.42
N ASP A 43 11.79 -12.02 4.52
CA ASP A 43 12.90 -11.14 4.19
C ASP A 43 12.40 -9.92 3.44
N PHE A 44 12.92 -8.75 3.80
CA PHE A 44 12.71 -7.53 3.04
C PHE A 44 13.36 -7.63 1.66
N ILE A 45 12.62 -7.23 0.62
CA ILE A 45 13.07 -7.30 -0.77
C ILE A 45 13.35 -5.90 -1.31
N ARG A 46 12.33 -5.02 -1.36
CA ARG A 46 12.45 -3.65 -1.85
C ARG A 46 11.50 -2.71 -1.13
N VAL A 47 11.81 -1.42 -1.15
CA VAL A 47 10.93 -0.33 -0.71
C VAL A 47 10.86 0.74 -1.79
N LYS A 48 9.72 1.40 -1.90
CA LYS A 48 9.56 2.64 -2.64
C LYS A 48 8.86 3.66 -1.77
N THR A 49 9.38 4.89 -1.79
CA THR A 49 8.80 6.04 -1.11
C THR A 49 8.63 7.18 -2.09
N SER A 50 7.61 8.01 -1.90
CA SER A 50 7.37 9.19 -2.73
C SER A 50 6.65 10.25 -1.92
N ASN A 51 6.93 11.52 -2.19
CA ASN A 51 6.26 12.65 -1.55
C ASN A 51 5.45 13.43 -2.58
N PHE A 52 4.33 13.98 -2.15
CA PHE A 52 3.38 14.71 -2.98
C PHE A 52 2.88 15.94 -2.23
N ASN A 53 2.64 17.02 -2.98
CA ASN A 53 2.09 18.25 -2.40
C ASN A 53 0.61 18.08 -2.02
N GLY A 54 0.18 18.79 -0.98
CA GLY A 54 -1.18 18.81 -0.48
C GLY A 54 -1.36 18.06 0.84
N VAL A 55 -2.56 18.19 1.40
CA VAL A 55 -2.95 17.60 2.69
C VAL A 55 -4.23 16.79 2.48
N PRO A 56 -4.14 15.56 1.93
CA PRO A 56 -5.29 14.71 1.73
C PRO A 56 -5.85 14.21 3.06
N ARG A 57 -7.07 13.66 3.04
CA ARG A 57 -7.57 12.88 4.18
C ARG A 57 -6.76 11.58 4.31
N PRO A 58 -6.64 10.99 5.52
CA PRO A 58 -5.86 9.76 5.72
C PRO A 58 -6.19 8.63 4.73
N HIS A 59 -7.48 8.36 4.48
CA HIS A 59 -7.87 7.31 3.52
C HIS A 59 -7.55 7.66 2.06
N GLU A 60 -7.46 8.94 1.70
CA GLU A 60 -7.05 9.38 0.35
C GLU A 60 -5.54 9.18 0.17
N ALA A 61 -4.74 9.50 1.19
CA ALA A 61 -3.31 9.23 1.22
C ALA A 61 -3.01 7.73 1.11
N GLU A 62 -3.75 6.90 1.85
CA GLU A 62 -3.68 5.43 1.76
C GLU A 62 -4.11 4.90 0.38
N ALA A 63 -5.19 5.44 -0.20
CA ALA A 63 -5.60 5.10 -1.57
C ALA A 63 -4.51 5.45 -2.59
N TRP A 64 -3.81 6.55 -2.37
CA TRP A 64 -2.68 6.99 -3.20
C TRP A 64 -1.52 6.00 -3.10
N ALA A 65 -1.18 5.56 -1.89
CA ALA A 65 -0.17 4.53 -1.66
C ALA A 65 -0.51 3.23 -2.41
N LEU A 66 -1.75 2.77 -2.32
CA LEU A 66 -2.24 1.60 -3.04
C LEU A 66 -2.18 1.76 -4.56
N TYR A 67 -2.64 2.89 -5.09
CA TYR A 67 -2.60 3.18 -6.52
C TYR A 67 -1.16 3.08 -7.06
N HIS A 68 -0.20 3.73 -6.39
CA HIS A 68 1.20 3.70 -6.79
C HIS A 68 1.84 2.32 -6.63
N ALA A 69 1.44 1.55 -5.61
CA ALA A 69 1.92 0.17 -5.47
C ALA A 69 1.43 -0.72 -6.61
N ILE A 70 0.16 -0.63 -7.01
CA ILE A 70 -0.39 -1.40 -8.16
C ILE A 70 0.38 -1.10 -9.45
N GLN A 71 0.80 0.15 -9.67
CA GLN A 71 1.61 0.52 -10.85
C GLN A 71 3.06 0.02 -10.77
N TRP A 72 3.60 -0.11 -9.55
CA TRP A 72 4.99 -0.48 -9.32
C TRP A 72 5.22 -1.99 -9.26
N THR A 73 4.32 -2.74 -8.63
CA THR A 73 4.51 -4.18 -8.39
C THR A 73 4.67 -5.05 -9.63
N PRO A 74 4.07 -4.74 -10.82
CA PRO A 74 4.33 -5.49 -12.05
C PRO A 74 5.81 -5.47 -12.48
N GLN A 75 6.58 -4.49 -12.03
CA GLN A 75 8.02 -4.34 -12.35
C GLN A 75 8.91 -5.28 -11.53
N LEU A 76 8.34 -6.02 -10.58
CA LEU A 76 9.09 -6.88 -9.66
C LEU A 76 9.27 -8.32 -10.15
N ALA A 77 8.68 -8.69 -11.30
CA ALA A 77 8.73 -10.04 -11.88
C ALA A 77 8.16 -11.16 -10.98
N TYR A 78 7.27 -10.82 -10.04
CA TYR A 78 6.51 -11.80 -9.25
C TYR A 78 5.12 -11.99 -9.83
N GLN A 79 4.66 -13.23 -9.88
CA GLN A 79 3.35 -13.58 -10.44
C GLN A 79 2.21 -13.39 -9.42
N ASN A 80 2.50 -13.60 -8.14
CA ASN A 80 1.51 -13.54 -7.06
C ASN A 80 1.94 -12.54 -5.99
N ILE A 81 1.18 -11.46 -5.86
CA ILE A 81 1.49 -10.36 -4.94
C ILE A 81 0.27 -10.06 -4.07
N ILE A 82 0.46 -10.04 -2.75
CA ILE A 82 -0.54 -9.60 -1.77
C ILE A 82 -0.25 -8.14 -1.45
N LEU A 83 -1.22 -7.26 -1.67
CA LEU A 83 -1.16 -5.87 -1.23
C LEU A 83 -1.86 -5.74 0.13
N GLU A 84 -1.18 -5.19 1.13
CA GLU A 84 -1.66 -5.04 2.50
C GLU A 84 -1.67 -3.55 2.88
N SER A 85 -2.85 -3.00 3.16
CA SER A 85 -3.03 -1.66 3.75
C SER A 85 -3.75 -1.83 5.08
N ASP A 86 -3.42 -1.00 6.06
CA ASP A 86 -4.12 -0.97 7.34
C ASP A 86 -5.40 -0.11 7.31
N CYS A 87 -5.66 0.56 6.18
CA CYS A 87 -6.87 1.33 5.95
C CYS A 87 -8.06 0.42 5.58
N LYS A 88 -8.84 0.04 6.61
CA LYS A 88 -10.05 -0.79 6.45
C LYS A 88 -11.01 -0.27 5.38
N THR A 89 -11.16 1.05 5.27
CA THR A 89 -12.03 1.70 4.27
C THR A 89 -11.60 1.36 2.85
N ILE A 90 -10.29 1.40 2.57
CA ILE A 90 -9.74 1.10 1.24
C ILE A 90 -9.89 -0.38 0.93
N VAL A 91 -9.50 -1.25 1.86
CA VAL A 91 -9.66 -2.70 1.71
C VAL A 91 -11.12 -3.07 1.43
N TYR A 92 -12.07 -2.51 2.19
CA TYR A 92 -13.50 -2.74 2.03
C TYR A 92 -14.04 -2.26 0.67
N ASN A 93 -13.64 -1.06 0.23
CA ASN A 93 -14.18 -0.47 -1.00
C ASN A 93 -13.68 -1.16 -2.28
N ILE A 94 -12.46 -1.71 -2.25
CA ILE A 94 -11.83 -2.32 -3.43
C ILE A 94 -12.15 -3.80 -3.55
N THR A 95 -12.31 -4.51 -2.43
CA THR A 95 -12.64 -5.95 -2.45
C THR A 95 -14.09 -6.22 -2.83
N ARG A 96 -14.96 -5.20 -2.85
CA ARG A 96 -16.34 -5.34 -3.29
C ARG A 96 -16.45 -5.17 -4.80
N ARG A 97 -17.09 -6.15 -5.46
CA ARG A 97 -17.67 -5.95 -6.80
C ARG A 97 -18.81 -4.96 -6.70
N ILE A 98 -18.55 -3.68 -6.98
CA ILE A 98 -19.61 -2.69 -7.12
C ILE A 98 -20.27 -2.90 -8.49
N HIS A 99 -21.30 -3.76 -8.55
CA HIS A 99 -22.29 -3.69 -9.63
C HIS A 99 -23.20 -2.50 -9.32
N LYS A 100 -22.82 -1.29 -9.72
CA LYS A 100 -23.78 -0.19 -9.81
C LYS A 100 -24.60 -0.43 -11.08
N CYS A 101 -25.70 -1.18 -10.96
CA CYS A 101 -26.84 -0.94 -11.82
C CYS A 101 -27.35 0.46 -11.45
N ILE A 102 -26.99 1.45 -12.26
CA ILE A 102 -27.68 2.74 -12.28
C ILE A 102 -29.07 2.42 -12.87
N LYS A 103 -30.11 2.50 -12.04
CA LYS A 103 -31.49 2.65 -12.53
C LYS A 103 -31.75 4.13 -12.78
#